data_AF-A0A8C0EIG9-F1
#
_entry.id   AF-A0A8C0EIG9-F1
#
_cell.length_a   1.000
_cell.length_b   1.000
_cell.length_c   1.000
_cell.angle_alpha   90.00
_cell.angle_beta   90.00
_cell.angle_gamma   90.00
#
_symmetry.space_group_name_H-M   'P 1'
#
loop_
_entity.id
_entity.type
_entity.pdbx_description
1 polymer ?
#
loop_
_entity_poly.entity_id
_entity_poly.type
_entity_poly.pdbx_seq_one_letter_code
_entity_poly.pdbx_strand_id
1 'polypeptide(L)' 'MYRLSTKMQLACPRNYEPVCGTDDVTYPNECSLCREIL' A
#
# COMPACT_ATOMS: atom_id res chain seq x y z
N MET A 1 7.55 7.02 -3.71
CA MET A 1 7.25 8.39 -3.20
C MET A 1 5.95 8.37 -2.41
N TYR A 2 5.97 7.95 -1.15
CA TYR A 2 4.78 8.01 -0.28
C TYR A 2 4.67 9.44 0.30
N ARG A 3 3.54 10.11 0.05
CA ARG A 3 3.28 11.46 0.59
C ARG A 3 2.59 11.33 1.95
N LEU A 4 3.28 11.69 3.01
CA LEU A 4 2.72 11.82 4.36
C LEU A 4 1.91 13.12 4.44
N SER A 5 0.59 13.03 4.33
CA SER A 5 -0.32 14.19 4.31
C SER A 5 -1.09 14.30 5.62
N THR A 6 -0.45 14.81 6.69
CA THR A 6 -1.01 15.47 7.92
C THR A 6 -2.30 14.95 8.59
N LYS A 7 -2.79 13.79 8.21
CA LYS A 7 -3.74 12.88 8.84
C LYS A 7 -3.25 11.49 8.46
N MET A 8 -3.40 10.51 9.33
CA MET A 8 -3.01 9.11 9.12
C MET A 8 -3.81 8.46 7.97
N GLN A 9 -3.62 8.93 6.73
CA GLN A 9 -4.21 8.40 5.52
C GLN A 9 -3.11 8.37 4.46
N LEU A 10 -2.54 7.19 4.30
CA LEU A 10 -1.65 6.88 3.20
C LEU A 10 -2.47 6.96 1.90
N ALA A 11 -2.25 8.02 1.11
CA ALA A 11 -2.85 8.15 -0.21
C ALA A 11 -2.05 7.29 -1.20
N CYS A 12 -2.61 6.16 -1.60
CA CYS A 12 -1.99 5.26 -2.54
C CYS A 12 -2.43 5.53 -3.99
N PRO A 13 -1.50 5.47 -4.96
CA PRO A 13 -1.88 5.40 -6.36
C PRO A 13 -2.76 4.17 -6.62
N ARG A 14 -3.62 4.27 -7.63
CA ARG A 14 -4.50 3.17 -8.09
C ARG A 14 -3.87 2.34 -9.21
N ASN A 15 -2.55 2.38 -9.34
CA ASN A 15 -1.82 1.49 -10.24
C ASN A 15 -1.98 0.04 -9.79
N TYR A 16 -2.12 -0.85 -10.75
CA TYR A 16 -2.20 -2.28 -10.50
C TYR A 16 -0.84 -2.92 -10.81
N GLU A 17 -0.08 -3.19 -9.75
CA GLU A 17 1.27 -3.75 -9.76
C GLU A 17 1.33 -4.79 -8.62
N PRO A 18 0.77 -5.99 -8.84
CA PRO A 18 0.49 -6.91 -7.75
C PRO A 18 1.76 -7.41 -7.06
N VAL A 19 1.74 -7.43 -5.72
CA VAL A 19 2.83 -7.93 -4.87
C VAL A 19 2.31 -9.01 -3.91
N CYS A 20 3.10 -10.04 -3.66
CA CYS A 20 2.79 -11.09 -2.69
C CYS A 20 3.29 -10.66 -1.30
N GLY A 21 2.41 -10.64 -0.31
CA GLY A 21 2.75 -10.42 1.10
C GLY A 21 3.29 -11.68 1.77
N THR A 22 3.85 -11.52 2.97
CA THR A 22 4.32 -12.64 3.81
C THR A 22 3.18 -13.40 4.49
N ASP A 23 1.96 -12.88 4.38
CA ASP A 23 0.70 -13.42 4.84
C ASP A 23 -0.02 -14.26 3.75
N ASP A 24 0.67 -14.55 2.65
CA ASP A 24 0.13 -15.22 1.46
C ASP A 24 -1.02 -14.44 0.78
N VAL A 25 -1.16 -13.13 1.05
CA VAL A 25 -2.14 -12.25 0.40
C VAL A 25 -1.49 -11.48 -0.74
N THR A 26 -2.19 -11.41 -1.88
CA THR A 26 -1.76 -10.57 -3.01
C THR A 26 -2.34 -9.17 -2.86
N TYR A 27 -1.48 -8.15 -2.81
CA TYR A 27 -1.86 -6.76 -2.70
C TYR A 27 -1.84 -6.09 -4.08
N PRO A 28 -2.78 -5.15 -4.38
CA PRO A 28 -2.84 -4.50 -5.68
C PRO A 28 -1.59 -3.69 -6.06
N ASN A 29 -0.86 -3.17 -5.07
CA ASN A 29 0.42 -2.51 -5.23
C ASN A 29 1.19 -2.43 -3.89
N GLU A 30 2.46 -2.03 -3.97
CA GLU A 30 3.35 -1.80 -2.82
C GLU A 30 2.76 -0.85 -1.78
N CYS A 31 2.01 0.17 -2.20
CA CYS A 31 1.40 1.12 -1.27
C CYS A 31 0.22 0.50 -0.51
N SER A 32 -0.60 -0.30 -1.18
CA SER A 32 -1.67 -1.08 -0.54
C SER A 32 -1.12 -2.09 0.47
N LEU A 33 0.02 -2.72 0.18
CA LEU A 33 0.74 -3.57 1.13
C LEU A 33 1.20 -2.76 2.37
N CYS A 34 1.87 -1.61 2.15
CA CYS A 34 2.32 -0.76 3.27
C CYS A 34 1.18 -0.18 4.10
N ARG A 35 -0.02 0.00 3.52
CA ARG A 35 -1.20 0.49 4.23
C ARG A 35 -1.73 -0.50 5.27
N GLU A 36 -1.59 -1.79 5.03
CA GLU A 36 -2.04 -2.83 5.99
C GLU A 36 -1.14 -2.89 7.24
N ILE A 37 0.11 -2.43 7.12
CA ILE A 37 1.12 -2.45 8.19
C ILE A 37 1.03 -1.21 9.11
N LEU A 38 0.24 -0.19 8.73
CA LEU A 38 0.03 1.06 9.49
C LEU A 38 -1.34 1.09 10.18
#